data_AF-A0A358IVR7-F1
#
_entry.id   AF-A0A358IVR7-F1
#
_cell.length_a   1.000
_cell.length_b   1.000
_cell.length_c   1.000
_cell.angle_alpha   90.00
_cell.angle_beta   90.00
_cell.angle_gamma   90.00
#
_symmetry.space_group_name_H-M   'P 1'
#
loop_
_entity.id
_entity.type
_entity.pdbx_description
1 polymer ?
#
loop_
_entity_poly.entity_id
_entity_poly.type
_entity_poly.pdbx_seq_one_letter_code
_entity_poly.pdbx_strand_id
1 'polypeptide(L)' 'MTMKNHKQITLDEFDKRLLRAVQRDGSLTHAQLAEVVHLSPSQCARRLERLRKDGYL' A
#
# COMPACT_ATOMS: atom_id res chain seq x y z
N MET A 1 -13.73 -9.47 -22.51
CA MET A 1 -12.76 -9.34 -21.40
C MET A 1 -13.08 -8.08 -20.60
N THR A 2 -13.31 -8.21 -19.31
CA THR A 2 -13.74 -7.11 -18.42
C THR A 2 -12.65 -6.04 -18.28
N MET A 3 -12.94 -4.86 -18.81
CA MET A 3 -12.17 -3.65 -18.57
C MET A 3 -12.34 -3.26 -17.09
N LYS A 4 -11.38 -3.65 -16.24
CA LYS A 4 -11.34 -3.19 -14.85
C LYS A 4 -11.04 -1.70 -14.87
N ASN A 5 -12.07 -0.95 -14.48
CA ASN A 5 -12.11 0.49 -14.33
C ASN A 5 -10.89 0.95 -13.52
N HIS A 6 -9.88 1.55 -14.18
CA HIS A 6 -8.80 2.27 -13.50
C HIS A 6 -9.43 3.50 -12.83
N LYS A 7 -10.02 3.29 -11.66
CA LYS A 7 -10.31 4.39 -10.75
C LYS A 7 -8.93 4.98 -10.48
N GLN A 8 -8.64 6.14 -11.05
CA GLN A 8 -7.42 6.91 -10.74
C GLN A 8 -7.46 7.24 -9.26
N ILE A 9 -7.10 6.27 -8.43
CA ILE A 9 -6.77 6.48 -7.05
C ILE A 9 -5.40 7.12 -7.12
N THR A 10 -5.38 8.43 -6.94
CA THR A 10 -4.14 9.17 -6.81
C THR A 10 -3.36 8.55 -5.66
N LEU A 11 -2.35 7.75 -5.99
CA LEU A 11 -1.46 7.15 -5.01
C LEU A 11 -0.67 8.29 -4.39
N ASP A 12 -0.93 8.51 -3.12
CA ASP A 12 -0.25 9.50 -2.32
C ASP A 12 1.19 9.04 -2.04
N GLU A 13 2.06 9.95 -1.59
CA GLU A 13 3.49 9.62 -1.43
C GLU A 13 3.72 8.45 -0.45
N PHE A 14 2.90 8.37 0.59
CA PHE A 14 2.94 7.25 1.53
C PHE A 14 2.53 5.93 0.88
N ASP A 15 1.53 5.91 0.00
CA ASP A 15 1.11 4.69 -0.71
C ASP A 15 2.24 4.21 -1.63
N LYS A 16 2.91 5.12 -2.33
CA LYS A 16 4.08 4.82 -3.16
C LYS A 16 5.24 4.29 -2.32
N ARG A 17 5.51 4.86 -1.14
CA ARG A 17 6.53 4.36 -0.21
C ARG A 17 6.17 2.98 0.33
N LEU A 18 4.90 2.73 0.65
CA LEU A 18 4.41 1.45 1.14
C LEU A 18 4.55 0.37 0.08
N LEU A 19 4.13 0.64 -1.16
CA LEU A 19 4.32 -0.25 -2.31
C LEU A 19 5.80 -0.57 -2.53
N ARG A 20 6.67 0.45 -2.53
CA ARG A 20 8.12 0.22 -2.68
C ARG A 20 8.70 -0.62 -1.55
N ALA A 21 8.28 -0.40 -0.31
CA ALA A 21 8.75 -1.17 0.84
C ALA A 21 8.32 -2.64 0.76
N VAL A 22 7.05 -2.90 0.43
CA VAL A 22 6.51 -4.26 0.26
C VAL A 22 7.11 -4.97 -0.96
N GLN A 23 7.30 -4.26 -2.08
CA GLN A 23 7.93 -4.82 -3.27
C GLN A 23 9.41 -5.15 -3.04
N ARG A 24 10.09 -4.37 -2.19
CA ARG A 24 11.48 -4.62 -1.80
C ARG A 24 11.58 -5.80 -0.85
N ASP A 25 10.70 -5.87 0.14
CA ASP A 25 10.67 -6.93 1.14
C ASP A 25 9.23 -7.21 1.58
N GLY A 26 8.66 -8.29 1.04
CA GLY A 26 7.28 -8.71 1.31
C GLY A 26 7.11 -9.42 2.66
N SER A 27 8.20 -9.65 3.40
CA SER A 27 8.16 -10.28 4.72
C SER A 27 8.00 -9.26 5.86
N LEU A 28 8.06 -7.96 5.55
CA LEU A 28 7.86 -6.90 6.52
C LEU A 28 6.44 -6.91 7.10
N THR A 29 6.37 -6.82 8.43
CA THR A 29 5.11 -6.67 9.14
C THR A 29 4.53 -5.26 8.97
N HIS A 30 3.22 -5.10 9.21
CA HIS A 30 2.57 -3.78 9.16
C HIS A 30 3.21 -2.76 10.12
N ALA A 31 3.76 -3.21 11.25
CA ALA A 31 4.47 -2.35 12.20
C ALA A 31 5.81 -1.84 11.61
N GLN A 32 6.59 -2.72 10.97
CA GLN A 32 7.85 -2.34 10.32
C GLN A 32 7.60 -1.42 9.12
N LEU A 33 6.57 -1.73 8.31
CA LEU A 33 6.18 -0.88 7.19
C LEU A 33 5.76 0.51 7.69
N ALA A 34 5.07 0.59 8.81
CA ALA A 34 4.67 1.85 9.45
C ALA A 34 5.86 2.71 9.86
N GLU A 35 6.93 2.12 10.39
CA GLU A 35 8.17 2.84 10.66
C GLU A 35 8.83 3.35 9.37
N VAL A 36 8.89 2.52 8.32
CA VAL A 36 9.53 2.88 7.03
C VAL A 36 8.81 4.02 6.31
N VAL A 37 7.47 4.05 6.38
CA VAL A 37 6.66 5.10 5.74
C VAL A 37 6.31 6.24 6.69
N HIS A 38 6.76 6.22 7.95
CA HIS A 38 6.43 7.21 8.99
C HIS A 38 4.92 7.43 9.17
N LEU A 39 4.16 6.34 9.22
CA LEU A 39 2.72 6.38 9.54
C LEU A 39 2.44 5.57 10.80
N SER A 40 1.27 5.73 11.39
CA SER A 40 0.80 4.81 12.43
C SER A 40 0.49 3.43 11.84
N PRO A 41 0.66 2.33 12.60
CA PRO A 41 0.33 0.98 12.14
C PRO A 41 -1.10 0.83 11.60
N SER A 42 -2.07 1.48 12.25
CA SER A 42 -3.48 1.47 11.84
C SER A 42 -3.72 2.16 10.49
N GLN A 43 -2.95 3.21 10.17
CA GLN A 43 -3.00 3.89 8.87
C GLN A 43 -2.38 3.04 7.78
N CYS A 44 -1.25 2.38 8.07
CA CYS A 44 -0.64 1.42 7.15
C CYS A 44 -1.59 0.28 6.81
N ALA A 45 -2.23 -0.33 7.81
CA ALA A 45 -3.17 -1.44 7.59
C ALA A 45 -4.32 -1.04 6.65
N ARG A 46 -4.97 0.11 6.89
CA ARG A 46 -6.04 0.61 5.99
C ARG A 46 -5.54 0.88 4.57
N ARG A 47 -4.35 1.47 4.42
CA ARG A 47 -3.77 1.76 3.10
C ARG A 47 -3.38 0.47 2.37
N LEU A 48 -2.78 -0.50 3.04
CA LEU A 48 -2.46 -1.83 2.49
C LEU A 48 -3.71 -2.57 2.02
N GLU A 49 -4.75 -2.62 2.84
CA GLU A 49 -6.02 -3.25 2.48
C GLU A 49 -6.63 -2.58 1.24
N ARG A 50 -6.59 -1.25 1.18
CA ARG A 50 -7.02 -0.48 0.00
C ARG A 50 -6.20 -0.82 -1.25
N LEU A 51 -4.87 -0.82 -1.14
CA LEU A 51 -3.96 -1.14 -2.24
C LEU A 51 -4.19 -2.54 -2.79
N ARG A 52 -4.40 -3.51 -1.90
CA ARG A 52 -4.72 -4.90 -2.25
C ARG A 52 -6.09 -5.03 -2.92
N LYS A 53 -7.10 -4.31 -2.40
CA LYS A 53 -8.45 -4.30 -2.97
C LYS A 53 -8.50 -3.66 -4.36
N ASP A 54 -7.66 -2.66 -4.61
CA ASP A 54 -7.55 -2.00 -5.91
C ASP A 54 -6.68 -2.79 -6.92
N GLY A 55 -5.94 -3.80 -6.44
CA GLY A 55 -5.12 -4.69 -7.26
C GLY A 55 -3.68 -4.20 -7.50
N TYR A 56 -3.16 -3.30 -6.66
CA TYR A 56 -1.74 -2.90 -6.67
C TYR A 56 -0.82 -3.89 -5.94
N LEU A 57 -1.38 -4.75 -5.07
CA LEU A 57 -0.74 -5.83 -4.33
C LEU A 57 -1.57 -7.11 -4.49
#